data_AF-A0A852VTP5-F1
#
_entry.id   AF-A0A852VTP5-F1
#
_cell.length_a   1.000
_cell.length_b   1.000
_cell.length_c   1.000
_cell.angle_alpha   90.00
_cell.angle_beta   90.00
_cell.angle_gamma   90.00
#
_symmetry.space_group_name_H-M   'P 1'
#
loop_
_entity.id
_entity.type
_entity.pdbx_description
1 polymer ?
#
loop_
_entity_poly.entity_id
_entity_poly.type
_entity_poly.pdbx_seq_one_letter_code
_entity_poly.pdbx_strand_id
1 'polypeptide(L)'
;MSTLAAPGPETIVWVRRQWNERHRAAYRLADLSGLHWSDMSGGVMARANRPYVHGYASCEAAVEGEVAHSCRHGSAPHRIKVCVTAVDNGGVRSPLVRHLRGLAS
;
A
#
# COMPACT_ATOMS: atom_id res chain seq x y z
N MET A 1 11.49 23.29 -14.82
CA MET A 1 10.68 22.06 -14.64
C MET A 1 11.28 21.26 -13.51
N SER A 2 10.59 21.14 -12.38
CA SER A 2 11.13 20.43 -11.21
C SER A 2 10.84 18.94 -11.36
N THR A 3 11.89 18.15 -11.55
CA THR A 3 11.82 16.69 -11.50
C THR A 3 11.51 16.30 -10.05
N LEU A 4 10.27 15.97 -9.74
CA LEU A 4 9.93 15.39 -8.43
C LEU A 4 10.73 14.09 -8.29
N ALA A 5 11.69 14.08 -7.35
CA ALA A 5 12.51 12.93 -7.03
C ALA A 5 11.63 11.71 -6.70
N ALA A 6 12.16 10.51 -6.94
CA ALA A 6 11.54 9.28 -6.46
C ALA A 6 11.27 9.39 -4.94
N PRO A 7 10.16 8.84 -4.43
CA PRO A 7 9.88 8.90 -3.00
C PRO A 7 11.01 8.18 -2.26
N GLY A 8 11.61 8.86 -1.28
CA GLY A 8 12.67 8.27 -0.44
C GLY A 8 12.12 7.17 0.46
N PRO A 9 12.99 6.35 1.09
CA PRO A 9 12.58 5.23 1.95
C PRO A 9 11.71 5.66 3.14
N GLU A 10 11.95 6.86 3.68
CA GLU A 10 11.18 7.46 4.79
C GLU A 10 9.85 8.08 4.34
N THR A 11 9.50 7.98 3.05
CA THR A 11 8.23 8.51 2.56
C THR A 11 7.08 7.76 3.22
N ILE A 12 6.21 8.49 3.91
CA ILE A 12 5.00 7.91 4.48
C ILE A 12 3.95 7.71 3.39
N VAL A 13 3.38 6.51 3.36
CA VAL A 13 2.29 6.13 2.47
C VAL A 13 1.10 5.64 3.28
N TRP A 14 -0.08 6.13 2.91
CA TRP A 14 -1.34 5.68 3.47
C TRP A 14 -1.87 4.50 2.66
N VAL A 15 -2.16 3.41 3.36
CA VAL A 15 -2.62 2.17 2.75
C VAL A 15 -3.95 1.73 3.33
N ARG A 16 -4.68 0.96 2.53
CA ARG A 16 -5.96 0.35 2.90
C ARG A 16 -5.91 -1.15 2.66
N ARG A 17 -6.78 -1.93 3.32
CA ARG A 17 -6.92 -3.37 3.02
C ARG A 17 -7.47 -3.62 1.61
N GLN A 18 -8.37 -2.75 1.18
CA GLN A 18 -9.00 -2.71 -0.14
C GLN A 18 -9.28 -1.25 -0.52
N TRP A 19 -9.47 -0.98 -1.82
CA TRP A 19 -9.53 0.40 -2.35
C TRP A 19 -10.64 1.27 -1.73
N ASN A 20 -11.73 0.66 -1.26
CA ASN A 20 -12.90 1.31 -0.66
C ASN A 20 -13.02 1.06 0.85
N GLU A 21 -12.01 0.50 1.50
CA GLU A 21 -12.03 0.26 2.95
C GLU A 21 -12.06 1.59 3.71
N ARG A 22 -12.77 1.66 4.83
CA ARG A 22 -12.79 2.86 5.68
C ARG A 22 -11.51 2.98 6.51
N HIS A 23 -11.02 1.86 7.02
CA HIS A 23 -9.78 1.81 7.79
C HIS A 23 -8.56 2.01 6.89
N ARG A 24 -7.62 2.82 7.39
CA ARG A 24 -6.36 3.13 6.74
C ARG A 24 -5.26 3.17 7.78
N ALA A 25 -4.05 2.86 7.34
CA ALA A 25 -2.84 2.94 8.15
C ALA A 25 -1.73 3.59 7.35
N ALA A 26 -0.81 4.25 8.05
CA ALA A 26 0.39 4.84 7.50
C ALA A 26 1.58 3.89 7.71
N TYR A 27 2.41 3.76 6.68
CA TYR A 27 3.66 2.99 6.71
C TYR A 27 4.78 3.80 6.06
N ARG A 28 6.04 3.51 6.40
CA ARG A 28 7.14 3.94 5.55
C ARG A 28 7.10 3.15 4.26
N LEU A 29 7.43 3.78 3.14
CA LEU A 29 7.46 3.09 1.85
C LEU A 29 8.42 1.90 1.86
N ALA A 30 9.53 2.01 2.61
CA ALA A 30 10.51 0.93 2.79
C ALA A 30 9.93 -0.31 3.51
N ASP A 31 8.87 -0.15 4.31
CA ASP A 31 8.21 -1.26 5.01
C ASP A 31 7.19 -1.99 4.11
N LEU A 32 6.92 -1.45 2.91
CA LEU A 32 6.13 -2.12 1.90
C LEU A 32 7.00 -2.97 0.99
N SER A 33 6.62 -4.23 0.82
CA SER A 33 7.30 -5.18 -0.05
C SER A 33 6.44 -5.60 -1.24
N GLY A 34 7.10 -6.01 -2.32
CA GLY A 34 6.44 -6.60 -3.49
C GLY A 34 5.39 -5.69 -4.10
N LEU A 35 5.71 -4.42 -4.33
CA LEU A 35 4.78 -3.48 -4.93
C LEU A 35 4.46 -3.90 -6.38
N HIS A 36 3.17 -3.97 -6.72
CA HIS A 36 2.70 -4.42 -8.04
C HIS A 36 1.33 -3.83 -8.37
N TRP A 37 0.95 -3.87 -9.65
CA TRP A 37 -0.42 -3.57 -10.05
C TRP A 37 -1.30 -4.80 -9.86
N SER A 38 -2.48 -4.59 -9.27
CA SER A 38 -3.50 -5.64 -9.15
C SER A 38 -4.88 -4.99 -9.03
N ASP A 39 -5.91 -5.67 -9.51
CA ASP A 39 -7.31 -5.35 -9.23
C ASP A 39 -7.92 -6.27 -8.18
N MET A 40 -7.13 -7.11 -7.51
CA MET A 40 -7.60 -8.09 -6.52
C MET A 40 -7.09 -7.76 -5.12
N SER A 41 -7.98 -7.65 -4.14
CA SER A 41 -7.61 -7.46 -2.72
C SER A 41 -7.06 -8.75 -2.09
N GLY A 42 -6.44 -8.64 -0.92
CA GLY A 42 -6.01 -9.82 -0.14
C GLY A 42 -7.07 -10.27 0.86
N GLY A 43 -7.01 -11.53 1.28
CA GLY A 43 -8.02 -12.13 2.16
C GLY A 43 -9.25 -12.55 1.36
N VAL A 44 -10.28 -11.71 1.31
CA VAL A 44 -11.56 -12.02 0.65
C VAL A 44 -11.49 -12.04 -0.88
N MET A 45 -10.33 -11.70 -1.47
CA MET A 45 -10.11 -11.70 -2.93
C MET A 45 -11.17 -10.88 -3.69
N ALA A 46 -11.52 -9.71 -3.16
CA ALA A 46 -12.52 -8.84 -3.79
C ALA A 46 -11.90 -8.11 -5.00
N ARG A 47 -12.64 -8.09 -6.11
CA ARG A 47 -12.24 -7.38 -7.32
C ARG A 47 -12.54 -5.88 -7.21
N ALA A 48 -11.56 -5.06 -7.56
CA ALA A 48 -11.67 -3.61 -7.57
C ALA A 48 -12.22 -3.10 -8.90
N ASN A 49 -12.69 -1.85 -8.90
CA ASN A 49 -13.22 -1.20 -10.12
C ASN A 49 -12.15 -0.86 -11.17
N ARG A 50 -10.87 -0.97 -10.83
CA ARG A 50 -9.69 -0.78 -11.70
C ARG A 50 -8.44 -1.32 -11.01
N PRO A 51 -7.30 -1.45 -11.71
CA PRO A 51 -6.04 -1.77 -11.07
C PRO A 51 -5.57 -0.66 -10.13
N TYR A 52 -5.09 -1.06 -8.95
CA TYR A 52 -4.43 -0.21 -7.96
C TYR A 52 -3.01 -0.70 -7.71
N VAL A 53 -2.20 0.14 -7.07
CA VAL A 53 -0.91 -0.30 -6.54
C VAL A 53 -1.18 -1.08 -5.27
N HIS A 54 -0.70 -2.32 -5.25
CA HIS A 54 -0.72 -3.19 -4.09
C HIS A 54 0.69 -3.46 -3.60
N GLY A 55 0.81 -3.83 -2.33
CA GLY A 55 2.04 -4.31 -1.71
C GLY A 55 1.71 -5.18 -0.52
N TYR A 56 2.73 -5.54 0.24
CA TYR A 56 2.58 -6.30 1.47
C TYR A 56 3.26 -5.57 2.63
N ALA A 57 2.57 -5.48 3.75
CA ALA A 57 3.04 -4.86 4.99
C ALA A 57 2.88 -5.81 6.17
N SER A 58 3.70 -5.65 7.21
CA SER A 58 3.45 -6.25 8.52
C SER A 58 2.30 -5.51 9.22
N CYS A 59 1.44 -6.21 9.96
CA CYS A 59 0.42 -5.56 10.79
C CYS A 59 1.00 -4.70 11.92
N GLU A 60 2.24 -4.95 12.33
CA GLU A 60 2.90 -4.27 13.46
C GLU A 60 3.77 -3.08 13.01
N ALA A 61 4.08 -2.97 11.72
CA ALA A 61 4.96 -1.92 11.20
C ALA A 61 4.20 -0.60 10.89
N ALA A 62 2.91 -0.53 11.23
CA ALA A 62 2.13 0.69 11.02
C ALA A 62 2.70 1.79 11.93
N VAL A 63 3.01 2.95 11.35
CA VAL A 63 3.44 4.13 12.12
C VAL A 63 2.23 4.91 12.63
N GLU A 64 1.06 4.75 12.00
CA GLU A 64 -0.20 5.33 12.42
C GLU A 64 -1.39 4.49 11.90
N GLY A 65 -2.46 4.40 12.69
CA GLY A 65 -3.69 3.69 12.32
C GLY A 65 -3.51 2.18 12.22
N GLU A 66 -4.53 1.50 11.71
CA GLU A 66 -4.55 0.05 11.60
C GLU A 66 -5.19 -0.40 10.29
N VAL A 67 -4.61 -1.44 9.68
CA VAL A 67 -5.23 -2.10 8.53
C VAL A 67 -6.24 -3.11 9.04
N ALA A 68 -7.46 -3.11 8.49
CA ALA A 68 -8.45 -4.12 8.80
C ALA A 68 -7.90 -5.53 8.55
N HIS A 69 -7.75 -6.30 9.64
CA HIS A 69 -7.40 -7.71 9.62
C HIS A 69 -7.95 -8.38 10.88
N SER A 70 -8.15 -9.69 10.82
CA SER A 70 -8.44 -10.50 12.00
C SER A 70 -7.20 -11.34 12.30
N CYS A 71 -6.77 -11.37 13.56
CA CYS A 71 -5.72 -12.29 14.03
C CYS A 71 -6.15 -13.77 14.00
N ARG A 72 -7.29 -14.08 13.36
CA ARG A 72 -7.89 -15.41 13.30
C ARG A 72 -7.09 -16.39 12.45
N HIS A 73 -6.11 -15.91 11.68
CA HIS A 73 -5.35 -16.69 10.70
C HIS A 73 -3.92 -17.05 11.14
N GLY A 74 -3.57 -16.84 12.42
CA GLY A 74 -2.26 -17.22 12.98
C GLY A 74 -1.71 -16.17 13.95
N SER A 75 -0.55 -16.46 14.55
CA SER A 75 0.17 -15.48 15.38
C SER A 75 0.73 -14.34 14.53
N ALA A 76 0.78 -13.14 15.11
CA ALA A 76 1.46 -11.99 14.52
C ALA A 76 2.99 -12.24 14.40
N PRO A 77 3.72 -11.48 13.56
CA PRO A 77 3.23 -10.46 12.63
C PRO A 77 2.60 -11.03 11.35
N HIS A 78 1.45 -10.50 10.94
CA HIS A 78 0.79 -10.91 9.71
C HIS A 78 1.31 -10.14 8.51
N ARG A 79 1.53 -10.86 7.40
CA ARG A 79 1.80 -10.24 6.09
C ARG A 79 0.48 -9.90 5.40
N ILE A 80 0.13 -8.63 5.38
CA ILE A 80 -1.14 -8.13 4.85
C ILE A 80 -0.93 -7.54 3.47
N LYS A 81 -1.70 -8.03 2.47
CA LYS A 81 -1.79 -7.35 1.17
C LYS A 81 -2.56 -6.04 1.37
N VAL A 82 -1.93 -4.93 1.00
CA VAL A 82 -2.49 -3.58 1.12
C VAL A 82 -2.61 -2.93 -0.24
N CYS A 83 -3.41 -1.87 -0.31
CA CYS A 83 -3.71 -1.07 -1.48
C CYS A 83 -3.33 0.39 -1.21
N VAL A 84 -2.50 0.99 -2.07
CA VAL A 84 -2.12 2.40 -2.01
C VAL A 84 -3.07 3.18 -2.91
N THR A 85 -3.96 3.97 -2.30
CA THR A 85 -4.94 4.74 -3.07
C THR A 85 -4.44 6.15 -3.36
N ALA A 86 -4.93 6.72 -4.45
CA ALA A 86 -4.66 8.10 -4.81
C ALA A 86 -5.20 9.10 -3.79
N VAL A 87 -6.37 8.81 -3.23
CA VAL A 87 -7.14 9.75 -2.42
C VAL A 87 -6.43 10.03 -1.10
N ASP A 88 -5.66 9.07 -0.58
CA ASP A 88 -4.89 9.23 0.65
C ASP A 88 -3.42 9.65 0.40
N ASN A 89 -2.95 9.65 -0.86
CA ASN A 89 -1.54 9.84 -1.19
C ASN A 89 -1.30 10.94 -2.25
N GLY A 90 -2.12 11.99 -2.29
CA GLY A 90 -2.09 13.01 -3.35
C GLY A 90 -0.70 13.56 -3.70
N GLY A 91 0.15 13.83 -2.70
CA GLY A 91 1.52 14.33 -2.90
C GLY A 91 2.57 13.27 -3.24
N VAL A 92 2.31 11.99 -2.95
CA VAL A 92 3.27 10.87 -3.08
C VAL A 92 2.95 9.96 -4.25
N ARG A 93 1.70 9.98 -4.74
CA ARG A 93 1.19 9.07 -5.78
C ARG A 93 1.97 9.18 -7.09
N SER A 94 2.21 10.39 -7.59
CA SER A 94 2.88 10.59 -8.88
C SER A 94 4.34 10.08 -8.86
N PRO A 95 5.14 10.38 -7.84
CA PRO A 95 6.46 9.76 -7.64
C PRO A 95 6.39 8.22 -7.49
N LEU A 96 5.45 7.69 -6.70
CA LEU A 96 5.30 6.24 -6.46
C LEU A 96 4.92 5.47 -7.74
N VAL A 97 3.95 5.97 -8.50
CA VAL A 97 3.53 5.37 -9.78
C VAL A 97 4.67 5.40 -10.81
N ARG A 98 5.47 6.47 -10.85
CA ARG A 98 6.66 6.54 -11.72
C ARG A 98 7.72 5.54 -11.31
N HIS A 99 8.01 5.42 -10.01
CA HIS A 99 8.94 4.42 -9.49
C HIS A 99 8.49 2.99 -9.86
N LEU A 100 7.21 2.67 -9.72
CA LEU A 100 6.67 1.35 -10.07
C LEU A 100 6.65 1.06 -11.56
N ARG A 101 6.50 2.08 -12.41
CA ARG A 101 6.67 1.93 -13.86
C ARG A 101 8.14 1.73 -14.25
N GLY A 102 9.08 2.23 -13.45
CA GLY A 102 10.52 2.03 -13.64
C GLY A 102 11.05 0.68 -13.14
N LEU A 103 10.32 -0.01 -12.25
CA LEU A 103 10.63 -1.37 -11.77
C LEU A 103 10.06 -2.48 -12.67
N ALA A 104 9.20 -2.12 -13.64
CA ALA A 104 8.72 -3.03 -14.67
C ALA A 104 9.69 -3.04 -15.86
N SER A 105 10.81 -3.73 -15.69
CA SER A 105 11.81 -4.02 -16.72
C SER A 105 12.14 -5.51 -16.71
#